data_AF-A0A813HMG1-F1
#
_entry.id   AF-A0A813HMG1-F1
#
_cell.length_a   1.000
_cell.length_b   1.000
_cell.length_c   1.000
_cell.angle_alpha   90.00
_cell.angle_beta   90.00
_cell.angle_gamma   90.00
#
_symmetry.space_group_name_H-M   'P 1'
#
loop_
_entity.id
_entity.type
_entity.pdbx_description
1 polymer ?
#
loop_
_entity_poly.entity_id
_entity_poly.type
_entity_poly.pdbx_seq_one_letter_code
_entity_poly.pdbx_strand_id
1 'polypeptide(L)'
;MVRSMSCCVVDGLQYMAGGTKSRMIPCPASEEALKSFLELSGVDTSQFGIGKAKPLISLLAELREGSCRLEYDRKTKKVCRCVEPVYVQVCYDGKLLVEREHILPNGNQRQRNPFLQRSESRTTQVPWQPHSEASQKSSTCL
;
A
#
# COMPACT_ATOMS: atom_id res chain seq x y z
N MET A 1 27.92 15.76 -4.44
CA MET A 1 27.29 15.00 -5.55
C MET A 1 25.87 14.65 -5.13
N VAL A 2 24.86 15.39 -5.59
CA VAL A 2 23.45 15.13 -5.25
C VAL A 2 22.92 14.18 -6.33
N ARG A 3 22.61 12.93 -5.97
CA ARG A 3 22.01 11.98 -6.90
C ARG A 3 20.60 12.47 -7.22
N SER A 4 20.39 12.89 -8.47
CA SER A 4 19.07 13.17 -9.03
C SER A 4 18.24 11.89 -8.93
N MET A 5 17.24 11.90 -8.05
CA MET A 5 16.26 10.83 -7.89
C MET A 5 15.32 10.91 -9.10
N SER A 6 15.67 10.17 -10.14
CA SER A 6 14.80 9.97 -11.31
C SER A 6 13.50 9.32 -10.81
N CYS A 7 12.39 10.04 -10.84
CA CYS A 7 11.06 9.48 -10.62
C CYS A 7 10.89 8.29 -11.56
N CYS A 8 10.79 7.09 -10.97
CA CYS A 8 10.47 5.87 -11.70
C CYS A 8 9.06 6.02 -12.28
N VAL A 9 8.97 6.17 -13.60
CA VAL A 9 7.72 5.97 -14.34
C VAL A 9 7.46 4.46 -14.29
N VAL A 10 6.58 4.04 -13.38
CA VAL A 10 6.09 2.66 -13.37
C VAL A 10 5.05 2.52 -14.48
N ASP A 11 5.44 1.84 -15.54
CA ASP A 11 4.56 1.51 -16.65
C ASP A 11 3.53 0.45 -16.23
N GLY A 12 2.25 0.84 -16.28
CA GLY A 12 1.24 0.05 -16.98
C GLY A 12 0.66 -1.19 -16.30
N LEU A 13 0.02 -1.04 -15.14
CA LEU A 13 -1.11 -1.91 -14.78
C LEU A 13 -2.42 -1.26 -15.24
N GLN A 14 -2.84 -1.63 -16.46
CA GLN A 14 -4.05 -1.16 -17.11
C GLN A 14 -5.28 -1.82 -16.45
N TYR A 15 -5.79 -1.21 -15.37
CA TYR A 15 -7.05 -1.63 -14.74
C TYR A 15 -8.24 -1.45 -15.71
N MET A 16 -9.06 -2.49 -15.84
CA MET A 16 -10.11 -2.65 -16.86
C MET A 16 -11.24 -1.60 -16.77
N ALA A 17 -11.04 -0.49 -17.49
CA ALA A 17 -11.92 0.12 -18.51
C ALA A 17 -13.43 0.29 -18.26
N GLY A 18 -13.77 1.28 -17.44
CA GLY A 18 -14.87 2.22 -17.68
C GLY A 18 -14.29 3.61 -17.88
N GLY A 19 -13.58 3.85 -19.00
CA GLY A 19 -12.59 4.93 -19.18
C GLY A 19 -13.06 6.34 -18.87
N THR A 20 -12.88 6.77 -17.62
CA THR A 20 -12.73 8.19 -17.29
C THR A 20 -11.33 8.61 -17.67
N LYS A 21 -11.20 9.61 -18.55
CA LYS A 21 -9.89 10.21 -18.88
C LYS A 21 -9.43 11.04 -17.69
N SER A 22 -8.95 10.40 -16.62
CA SER A 22 -8.25 11.12 -15.56
C SER A 22 -6.91 11.62 -16.11
N ARG A 23 -6.49 12.80 -15.65
CA ARG A 23 -5.15 13.32 -15.92
C ARG A 23 -4.33 13.22 -14.65
N MET A 24 -3.19 12.57 -14.72
CA MET A 24 -2.19 12.61 -13.67
C MET A 24 -1.69 14.04 -13.51
N ILE A 25 -1.62 14.51 -12.26
CA ILE A 25 -1.13 15.84 -11.92
C ILE A 25 0.35 15.70 -11.52
N PRO A 26 1.27 16.53 -12.04
CA PRO A 26 2.66 16.50 -11.61
C PRO A 26 2.79 16.86 -10.12
N CYS A 27 3.76 16.26 -9.42
CA CYS A 27 3.99 16.53 -8.01
C CYS A 27 4.30 18.04 -7.79
N PRO A 28 3.59 18.74 -6.88
CA PRO A 28 3.89 20.14 -6.57
C PRO A 28 5.27 20.33 -5.94
N ALA A 29 5.89 21.48 -6.21
CA ALA A 29 7.22 21.80 -5.70
C ALA A 29 7.22 22.23 -4.23
N SER A 30 6.15 22.84 -3.72
CA SER A 30 6.01 23.31 -2.34
C SER A 30 4.62 23.04 -1.76
N GLU A 31 4.46 23.23 -0.45
CA GLU A 31 3.18 23.06 0.25
C GLU A 31 2.16 24.11 -0.20
N GLU A 32 2.60 25.34 -0.43
CA GLU A 32 1.76 26.44 -0.92
C GLU A 32 1.26 26.15 -2.34
N ALA A 33 2.12 25.62 -3.22
CA ALA A 33 1.71 25.22 -4.57
C ALA A 33 0.67 24.10 -4.53
N LEU A 34 0.84 23.11 -3.64
CA LEU A 34 -0.15 22.06 -3.42
C LEU A 34 -1.46 22.64 -2.87
N LYS A 35 -1.39 23.54 -1.89
CA LYS A 35 -2.55 24.22 -1.29
C LYS A 35 -3.35 24.96 -2.36
N SER A 36 -2.70 25.84 -3.13
CA SER A 36 -3.36 26.59 -4.20
C SER A 36 -3.97 25.67 -5.25
N PHE A 37 -3.29 24.59 -5.63
CA PHE A 37 -3.84 23.62 -6.57
C PHE A 37 -5.12 22.94 -6.07
N LEU A 38 -5.14 22.52 -4.80
CA LEU A 38 -6.30 21.88 -4.18
C LEU A 38 -7.48 22.85 -4.05
N GLU A 39 -7.22 24.09 -3.64
CA GLU A 39 -8.23 25.14 -3.52
C GLU A 39 -8.83 25.50 -4.88
N LEU A 40 -8.01 25.63 -5.92
CA LEU A 40 -8.46 25.80 -7.31
C LEU A 40 -9.36 24.66 -7.79
N SER A 41 -9.21 23.48 -7.19
CA SER A 41 -10.03 22.30 -7.46
C SER A 41 -11.25 22.16 -6.55
N GLY A 42 -11.53 23.18 -5.72
CA GLY A 42 -12.68 23.21 -4.81
C GLY A 42 -12.51 22.40 -3.52
N VAL A 43 -11.27 22.03 -3.16
CA VAL A 43 -10.97 21.35 -1.89
C VAL A 43 -10.66 22.39 -0.82
N ASP A 44 -11.38 22.34 0.30
CA ASP A 44 -11.10 23.16 1.48
C ASP A 44 -9.85 22.65 2.22
N THR A 45 -8.74 23.40 2.10
CA THR A 45 -7.47 23.02 2.72
C THR A 45 -7.40 23.36 4.21
N SER A 46 -8.33 24.17 4.73
CA SER A 46 -8.36 24.56 6.14
C SER A 46 -8.63 23.38 7.08
N GLN A 47 -9.25 22.32 6.57
CA GLN A 47 -9.56 21.10 7.33
C GLN A 47 -8.34 20.17 7.51
N PHE A 48 -7.25 20.39 6.78
CA PHE A 48 -6.04 19.57 6.91
C PHE A 48 -5.35 19.85 8.24
N GLY A 49 -4.89 18.78 8.90
CA GLY A 49 -4.26 18.88 10.22
C GLY A 49 -5.23 19.14 11.39
N ILE A 50 -6.53 19.29 11.15
CA ILE A 50 -7.54 19.44 12.20
C ILE A 50 -8.05 18.06 12.65
N GLY A 51 -8.08 17.84 13.97
CA GLY A 51 -8.60 16.61 14.57
C GLY A 51 -7.77 15.37 14.20
N LYS A 52 -8.35 14.45 13.42
CA LYS A 52 -7.68 13.22 12.95
C LYS A 52 -7.19 13.32 11.50
N ALA A 53 -7.38 14.46 10.84
CA ALA A 53 -6.91 14.68 9.48
C ALA A 53 -5.39 14.84 9.45
N LYS A 54 -4.75 14.31 8.40
CA LYS A 54 -3.32 14.53 8.18
C LYS A 54 -3.06 15.99 7.79
N PRO A 55 -1.91 16.58 8.17
CA PRO A 55 -1.54 17.91 7.72
C PRO A 55 -1.15 17.87 6.23
N LEU A 56 -1.21 19.02 5.57
CA LEU A 56 -0.99 19.13 4.14
C LEU A 56 0.46 18.78 3.75
N ILE A 57 1.44 19.19 4.57
CA ILE A 57 2.85 18.80 4.41
C ILE A 57 3.06 17.27 4.36
N SER A 58 2.29 16.48 5.11
CA SER A 58 2.38 15.02 5.06
C SER A 58 1.87 14.47 3.72
N LEU A 59 0.81 15.05 3.17
CA LEU A 59 0.34 14.68 1.83
C LEU A 59 1.40 15.01 0.77
N LEU A 60 2.07 16.16 0.88
CA LEU A 60 3.16 16.52 -0.03
C LEU A 60 4.33 15.53 0.05
N ALA A 61 4.69 15.08 1.25
CA ALA A 61 5.72 14.06 1.43
C ALA A 61 5.32 12.74 0.75
N GLU A 62 4.07 12.30 0.91
CA GLU A 62 3.55 11.09 0.25
C GLU A 62 3.59 11.21 -1.29
N LEU A 63 3.29 12.39 -1.85
CA LEU A 63 3.38 12.63 -3.30
C LEU A 63 4.83 12.60 -3.81
N ARG A 64 5.78 13.15 -3.05
CA ARG A 64 7.20 13.15 -3.40
C ARG A 64 7.84 11.77 -3.32
N GLU A 65 7.44 10.98 -2.32
CA GLU A 65 7.87 9.59 -2.16
C GLU A 65 7.26 8.68 -3.25
N GLY A 66 6.13 9.09 -3.84
CA GLY A 66 5.39 8.28 -4.80
C GLY A 66 4.48 7.24 -4.14
N SER A 67 4.25 7.34 -2.83
CA SER A 67 3.29 6.47 -2.11
C SER A 67 1.83 6.79 -2.46
N CYS A 68 1.58 7.96 -3.05
CA CYS A 68 0.32 8.28 -3.71
C CYS A 68 0.53 9.20 -4.91
N ARG A 69 -0.52 9.40 -5.71
CA ARG A 69 -0.59 10.39 -6.79
C ARG A 69 -1.92 11.14 -6.76
N LEU A 70 -1.93 12.34 -7.31
CA LEU A 70 -3.17 13.09 -7.55
C LEU A 70 -3.63 12.90 -8.99
N GLU A 71 -4.91 12.63 -9.15
CA GLU A 71 -5.56 12.54 -10.46
C GLU A 71 -6.72 13.55 -10.53
N TYR A 72 -6.80 14.30 -11.62
CA TYR A 72 -7.93 15.17 -11.90
C TYR A 72 -8.93 14.42 -12.78
N ASP A 73 -10.13 14.17 -12.26
CA ASP A 73 -11.22 13.60 -13.04
C ASP A 73 -11.92 14.72 -13.83
N ARG A 74 -11.81 14.64 -15.16
CA ARG A 74 -12.39 15.62 -16.08
C ARG A 74 -13.91 15.63 -16.08
N LYS A 75 -14.56 14.51 -15.75
CA LYS A 75 -16.02 14.38 -15.75
C LYS A 75 -16.60 15.02 -14.50
N THR A 76 -16.09 14.64 -13.34
CA THR A 76 -16.58 15.15 -12.04
C THR A 76 -15.98 16.50 -11.66
N LYS A 77 -14.89 16.91 -12.33
CA LYS A 77 -14.09 18.11 -12.00
C LYS A 77 -13.47 18.06 -10.61
N LYS A 78 -13.30 16.84 -10.06
CA LYS A 78 -12.73 16.62 -8.72
C LYS A 78 -11.30 16.11 -8.81
N VAL A 79 -10.50 16.46 -7.81
CA VAL A 79 -9.19 15.85 -7.57
C VAL A 79 -9.37 14.63 -6.67
N CYS A 80 -8.79 13.52 -7.09
CA CYS A 80 -8.77 12.27 -6.34
C CYS A 80 -7.32 11.93 -5.96
N ARG A 81 -7.15 11.38 -4.76
CA ARG A 81 -5.88 10.78 -4.34
C ARG A 81 -5.91 9.30 -4.66
N CYS A 82 -5.03 8.87 -5.56
CA CYS A 82 -4.88 7.48 -5.94
C CYS A 82 -3.69 6.89 -5.18
N VAL A 83 -3.94 5.77 -4.51
CA VAL A 83 -2.93 4.97 -3.78
C VAL A 83 -2.92 3.59 -4.39
N GLU A 84 -1.73 3.03 -4.59
CA GLU A 84 -1.58 1.66 -5.07
C GLU A 84 -1.41 0.73 -3.86
N PRO A 85 -2.38 -0.16 -3.59
CA PRO A 85 -2.25 -1.10 -2.50
C PRO A 85 -1.19 -2.15 -2.86
N VAL A 86 -0.16 -2.27 -2.04
CA VAL A 86 0.79 -3.39 -2.10
C VAL A 86 0.39 -4.41 -1.06
N TYR A 87 0.23 -5.67 -1.51
CA TYR A 87 -0.03 -6.80 -0.62
C TYR A 87 1.28 -7.53 -0.37
N VAL A 88 1.67 -7.59 0.91
CA VAL A 88 2.87 -8.34 1.33
C VAL A 88 2.39 -9.58 2.09
N GLN A 89 2.85 -10.75 1.65
CA GLN A 89 2.59 -12.02 2.31
C GLN A 89 3.86 -12.48 3.04
N VAL A 90 3.81 -12.55 4.37
CA VAL A 90 4.94 -13.00 5.20
C VAL A 90 4.63 -14.41 5.73
N CYS A 91 5.41 -15.40 5.30
CA CYS A 91 5.26 -16.79 5.70
C CYS A 91 6.48 -17.26 6.50
N TYR A 92 6.25 -18.04 7.56
CA TYR A 92 7.28 -18.69 8.36
C TYR A 92 6.80 -20.07 8.80
N ASP A 93 7.58 -21.13 8.52
CA ASP A 93 7.25 -22.51 8.91
C ASP A 93 5.83 -22.94 8.48
N GLY A 94 5.46 -22.63 7.23
CA GLY A 94 4.12 -22.92 6.68
C GLY A 94 2.98 -22.09 7.30
N LYS A 95 3.26 -21.14 8.20
CA LYS A 95 2.28 -20.26 8.83
C LYS A 95 2.32 -18.88 8.19
N LEU A 96 1.15 -18.26 8.06
CA LEU A 96 0.99 -16.89 7.55
C LEU A 96 0.90 -15.92 8.73
N LEU A 97 1.72 -14.86 8.71
CA LEU A 97 1.58 -13.77 9.66
C LEU A 97 0.38 -12.89 9.28
N VAL A 98 -0.53 -12.70 10.23
CA VAL A 98 -1.73 -11.86 10.05
C VAL A 98 -1.71 -10.71 11.06
N GLU A 99 -1.70 -9.48 10.56
CA GLU A 99 -1.86 -8.27 11.38
C GLU A 99 -3.31 -8.19 11.89
N ARG A 100 -3.51 -8.25 13.21
CA ARG A 100 -4.84 -8.09 13.83
C ARG A 100 -5.17 -6.63 14.11
N GLU A 101 -4.19 -5.89 14.62
CA GLU A 101 -4.37 -4.54 15.10
C GLU A 101 -3.17 -3.68 14.72
N HIS A 102 -3.45 -2.43 14.36
CA HIS A 102 -2.42 -1.42 14.10
C HIS A 102 -2.57 -0.30 15.12
N ILE A 103 -1.52 -0.08 15.92
CA ILE A 103 -1.41 1.05 16.83
C ILE A 103 -0.67 2.17 16.08
N LEU A 104 -1.36 3.28 15.83
CA LEU A 104 -0.78 4.45 15.19
C LEU A 104 0.10 5.24 16.19
N PRO A 105 1.04 6.08 15.72
CA PRO A 105 1.91 6.88 16.58
C PRO A 105 1.17 7.79 17.58
N ASN A 106 -0.07 8.15 17.26
CA ASN A 106 -0.95 8.94 18.13
C ASN A 106 -1.72 8.09 19.16
N GLY A 107 -1.36 6.82 19.33
CA GLY A 107 -2.03 5.88 20.24
C GLY A 107 -3.36 5.33 19.74
N ASN A 108 -3.88 5.84 18.60
CA ASN A 108 -5.14 5.34 18.06
C ASN A 108 -4.97 3.91 17.52
N GLN A 109 -5.87 3.03 17.91
CA GLN A 109 -5.90 1.66 17.42
C GLN A 109 -6.88 1.53 16.26
N ARG A 110 -6.47 0.80 15.23
CA ARG A 110 -7.35 0.37 14.14
C ARG A 110 -7.35 -1.15 14.11
N GLN A 111 -8.51 -1.75 14.31
CA GLN A 111 -8.69 -3.16 13.96
C GLN A 111 -8.59 -3.27 12.43
N ARG A 112 -7.66 -4.10 11.97
CA ARG A 112 -7.62 -4.49 10.57
C ARG A 112 -8.46 -5.75 10.45
N ASN A 113 -9.49 -5.70 9.62
CA ASN A 113 -10.21 -6.90 9.23
C ASN A 113 -9.33 -7.59 8.16
N PRO A 114 -8.77 -8.79 8.40
CA PRO A 114 -7.91 -9.49 7.42
C PRO A 114 -8.73 -10.09 6.26
N PHE A 115 -9.85 -9.46 5.90
CA PHE A 115 -10.81 -9.88 4.89
C PHE A 115 -10.26 -9.64 3.47
N LEU A 116 -9.15 -10.28 3.15
CA LEU A 116 -9.05 -11.01 1.89
C LEU A 116 -9.33 -12.46 2.25
N GLN A 117 -10.62 -12.75 2.49
CA GLN A 117 -11.10 -14.12 2.38
C GLN A 117 -10.73 -14.60 0.98
N ARG A 118 -9.68 -15.41 0.93
CA ARG A 118 -9.41 -16.31 -0.18
C ARG A 118 -10.71 -17.07 -0.42
N SER A 119 -11.40 -16.79 -1.52
CA SER A 119 -12.40 -17.72 -2.06
C SER A 119 -11.72 -19.08 -2.12
N GLU A 120 -12.27 -20.07 -1.43
CA GLU A 120 -11.70 -21.40 -1.23
C GLU A 120 -11.29 -22.05 -2.57
N SER A 121 -10.08 -21.75 -3.03
CA SER A 121 -9.40 -22.55 -4.03
C SER A 121 -8.81 -23.71 -3.25
N ARG A 122 -9.59 -24.79 -3.18
CA ARG A 122 -9.23 -26.13 -2.69
C ARG A 122 -7.72 -26.27 -2.52
N THR A 123 -7.23 -26.02 -1.31
CA THR A 123 -5.93 -26.48 -0.90
C THR A 123 -6.05 -27.99 -0.86
N THR A 124 -5.64 -28.67 -1.94
CA THR A 124 -5.37 -30.10 -1.89
C THR A 124 -4.37 -30.28 -0.77
N GLN A 125 -4.81 -30.85 0.36
CA GLN A 125 -3.89 -31.23 1.42
C GLN A 125 -2.87 -32.17 0.80
N VAL A 126 -1.64 -31.68 0.61
CA VAL A 126 -0.51 -32.59 0.42
C VAL A 126 -0.26 -33.15 1.83
N PRO A 127 -0.48 -34.46 2.07
CA PRO A 127 -0.27 -35.02 3.39
C PRO A 127 1.18 -34.76 3.78
N TRP A 128 1.39 -34.09 4.91
CA TRP A 128 2.71 -33.90 5.46
C TRP A 128 3.23 -35.29 5.85
N GLN A 129 4.11 -35.86 5.03
CA GLN A 129 4.78 -37.10 5.36
C GLN A 129 5.92 -36.74 6.34
N PRO A 130 5.89 -37.24 7.58
CA PRO A 130 7.02 -37.05 8.47
C PRO A 130 8.24 -37.67 7.79
N HIS A 131 9.30 -36.88 7.65
CA HIS A 131 10.62 -37.41 7.34
C HIS A 131 10.93 -38.43 8.43
N SER A 132 10.85 -39.71 8.07
CA SER A 132 11.25 -40.80 8.94
C SER A 132 12.72 -40.57 9.27
N GLU A 133 12.98 -40.36 10.56
CA GLU A 133 14.33 -40.41 11.12
C GLU A 133 14.97 -41.72 10.70
N ALA A 134 15.98 -41.64 9.84
CA ALA A 134 16.86 -42.75 9.52
C ALA A 134 17.67 -43.11 10.76
N SER A 135 17.06 -43.89 11.64
CA SER A 135 17.73 -44.63 12.71
C SER A 135 18.43 -45.84 12.08
N GLN A 136 19.67 -45.66 11.62
CA GLN A 136 20.56 -46.79 11.33
C GLN A 136 21.50 -47.00 12.53
N LYS A 137 21.15 -48.05 13.28
CA LYS A 137 21.84 -48.56 14.46
C LYS A 137 23.15 -49.26 14.07
N SER A 138 24.18 -48.95 14.84
CA SER A 138 25.34 -49.78 15.26
C SER A 138 25.49 -51.18 14.63
N SER A 139 26.60 -51.38 13.93
CA SER A 139 27.21 -52.70 13.71
C SER A 139 28.48 -52.80 14.55
N THR A 140 28.43 -53.71 15.52
CA THR A 140 29.52 -54.14 16.41
C THR A 140 30.58 -54.88 15.60
N CYS A 141 31.84 -54.45 15.68
CA CYS A 141 32.98 -55.29 15.27
C CYS A 141 33.61 -55.92 16.52
N LEU A 142 33.75 -57.24 16.46
CA LEU A 142 34.47 -58.11 17.39
C LEU A 142 35.98 -57.86 17.33
#